data_AF-A0A352JAK6-F1
#
_entry.id   AF-A0A352JAK6-F1
#
_cell.length_a   1.000
_cell.length_b   1.000
_cell.length_c   1.000
_cell.angle_alpha   90.00
_cell.angle_beta   90.00
_cell.angle_gamma   90.00
#
_symmetry.space_group_name_H-M   'P 1'
#
loop_
_entity.id
_entity.type
_entity.pdbx_description
1 polymer ?
#
loop_
_entity_poly.entity_id
_entity_poly.type
_entity_poly.pdbx_seq_one_letter_code
_entity_poly.pdbx_strand_id
1 'polypeptide(L)' 'MTIQWSEEDNLFLVTLPEFTDVMQPCTHGKTYIEAVNNAQDLIDSLIEIYQEDGQPIPQPRVLLAA' A
#
# COMPACT_ATOMS: atom_id res chain seq x y z
N MET A 1 -4.70 -1.57 2.86
CA MET A 1 -4.56 -0.31 2.09
C MET A 1 -5.53 0.78 2.52
N THR A 2 -5.06 2.02 2.52
CA THR A 2 -5.85 3.26 2.68
C THR A 2 -5.52 4.17 1.50
N ILE A 3 -6.54 4.75 0.85
CA ILE A 3 -6.37 5.67 -0.28
C ILE A 3 -6.95 7.03 0.10
N GLN A 4 -6.16 8.09 -0.02
CA GLN A 4 -6.54 9.45 0.37
C GLN A 4 -6.17 10.45 -0.73
N TRP A 5 -7.01 11.46 -0.95
CA TRP A 5 -6.71 12.56 -1.86
C TRP A 5 -5.71 13.54 -1.20
N SER A 6 -4.67 13.91 -1.93
CA SER A 6 -3.76 15.01 -1.60
C SER A 6 -4.12 16.24 -2.42
N GLU A 7 -4.50 17.33 -1.75
CA GLU A 7 -4.74 18.62 -2.42
C GLU A 7 -3.44 19.26 -2.94
N GLU A 8 -2.30 19.00 -2.28
CA GLU A 8 -0.99 19.51 -2.67
C GLU A 8 -0.53 18.88 -3.99
N ASP A 9 -0.63 17.55 -4.08
CA ASP A 9 -0.12 16.79 -5.23
C ASP A 9 -1.16 16.62 -6.35
N ASN A 10 -2.45 16.84 -6.04
CA ASN A 10 -3.58 16.49 -6.91
C ASN A 10 -3.57 15.01 -7.32
N LEU A 11 -3.27 14.14 -6.35
CA LEU A 11 -3.14 12.70 -6.52
C LEU A 11 -3.84 11.95 -5.38
N PHE A 12 -4.29 10.73 -5.67
CA PHE A 12 -4.61 9.75 -4.64
C PHE A 12 -3.32 9.12 -4.14
N LEU A 13 -3.01 9.30 -2.86
CA LEU A 13 -1.88 8.69 -2.17
C LEU A 13 -2.33 7.39 -1.49
N VAL A 14 -1.49 6.37 -1.56
CA VAL A 14 -1.77 5.05 -0.99
C VAL A 14 -0.83 4.78 0.18
N THR A 15 -1.45 4.42 1.30
CA THR A 15 -0.76 3.92 2.50
C THR A 15 -1.10 2.46 2.71
N LEU A 16 -0.09 1.64 2.96
CA LEU A 16 -0.24 0.22 3.31
C LEU A 16 0.16 0.03 4.77
N PRO A 17 -0.77 0.21 5.73
CA PRO A 17 -0.43 0.32 7.13
C PRO A 17 0.05 -1.00 7.78
N GLU A 18 -0.06 -2.11 7.06
CA GLU A 18 0.53 -3.41 7.39
C GLU A 18 2.04 -3.50 7.09
N PHE A 19 2.58 -2.71 6.15
CA PHE A 19 4.02 -2.68 5.80
C PHE A 19 4.71 -1.53 6.56
N THR A 20 5.10 -1.76 7.81
CA THR A 20 5.56 -0.71 8.74
C THR A 20 6.98 -0.18 8.47
N ASP A 21 7.78 -0.97 7.77
CA ASP A 21 9.19 -0.73 7.40
C ASP A 21 9.33 -0.07 6.02
N VAL A 22 8.22 0.09 5.29
CA VAL A 22 8.17 0.79 4.00
C VAL A 22 7.80 2.26 4.24
N MET A 23 8.50 3.18 3.57
CA MET A 23 8.16 4.60 3.61
C MET A 23 6.74 4.84 3.07
N GLN A 24 5.93 5.54 3.85
CA GLN A 24 4.54 5.86 3.51
C GLN A 24 4.37 7.38 3.28
N PRO A 25 3.45 7.82 2.40
CA PRO A 25 2.68 7.01 1.45
C PRO A 25 3.60 6.36 0.41
N CYS A 26 3.31 5.12 0.05
CA CYS A 26 4.25 4.25 -0.67
C CYS A 26 4.02 4.24 -2.19
N THR A 27 2.85 4.67 -2.65
CA THR A 27 2.56 4.88 -4.08
C THR A 27 1.39 5.85 -4.25
N HIS A 28 1.07 6.19 -5.50
CA HIS A 28 0.02 7.15 -5.84
C HIS A 28 -0.69 6.82 -7.16
N GLY A 29 -1.76 7.53 -7.48
CA GLY A 29 -2.42 7.51 -8.79
C GLY A 29 -3.31 8.74 -9.00
N LYS A 30 -3.63 9.09 -10.25
CA LYS A 30 -4.54 10.22 -10.58
C LYS A 30 -6.00 9.85 -10.40
N THR A 31 -6.29 8.56 -10.40
CA THR A 31 -7.64 8.01 -10.18
C THR A 31 -7.56 6.92 -9.13
N TYR A 32 -8.70 6.57 -8.53
CA TYR A 32 -8.77 5.43 -7.62
C TYR A 32 -8.25 4.14 -8.25
N ILE A 33 -8.60 3.87 -9.50
CA ILE A 33 -8.19 2.63 -10.17
C ILE A 33 -6.68 2.59 -10.43
N GLU A 34 -6.10 3.72 -10.83
CA GLU A 34 -4.65 3.83 -11.01
C GLU A 34 -3.90 3.64 -9.68
N ALA A 35 -4.39 4.28 -8.61
CA ALA A 35 -3.79 4.13 -7.27
C ALA A 35 -3.87 2.67 -6.78
N VAL A 36 -4.99 1.99 -7.01
CA VAL A 36 -5.17 0.57 -6.66
C VAL A 36 -4.27 -0.34 -7.49
N ASN A 37 -4.10 -0.09 -8.78
CA ASN A 37 -3.21 -0.89 -9.64
C ASN A 37 -1.75 -0.71 -9.21
N ASN A 38 -1.30 0.53 -9.04
CA ASN A 38 0.06 0.81 -8.60
C ASN A 38 0.35 0.22 -7.20
N ALA A 39 -0.65 0.18 -6.33
CA ALA A 39 -0.53 -0.46 -5.02
C ALA A 39 -0.42 -1.98 -5.11
N GLN A 40 -1.15 -2.63 -6.01
CA GLN A 40 -1.06 -4.08 -6.22
C GLN A 40 0.33 -4.47 -6.75
N ASP A 41 0.82 -3.78 -7.79
CA ASP A 41 2.16 -4.04 -8.35
C ASP A 41 3.26 -3.87 -7.29
N LEU A 42 3.13 -2.86 -6.42
CA LEU A 42 4.05 -2.64 -5.31
C LEU A 42 3.94 -3.73 -4.23
N ILE A 43 2.72 -4.17 -3.87
CA ILE A 43 2.51 -5.23 -2.89
C ILE A 43 3.16 -6.53 -3.35
N ASP A 44 2.99 -6.90 -4.63
CA ASP A 44 3.60 -8.11 -5.18
C ASP A 44 5.13 -8.05 -5.07
N SER A 45 5.73 -6.91 -5.44
CA SER A 45 7.17 -6.67 -5.29
C SER A 45 7.64 -6.73 -3.83
N LEU A 46 6.88 -6.17 -2.90
CA LEU A 46 7.21 -6.22 -1.46
C LEU A 46 7.13 -7.63 -0.90
N ILE A 47 6.16 -8.42 -1.34
CA ILE A 47 6.03 -9.84 -0.93
C ILE A 47 7.24 -10.63 -1.40
N GLU A 48 7.70 -10.44 -2.64
CA GLU A 48 8.92 -11.09 -3.15
C GLU A 48 10.14 -10.74 -2.28
N ILE A 49 10.36 -9.46 -1.98
CA ILE A 49 11.45 -8.99 -1.11
C ILE A 49 11.40 -9.67 0.27
N TYR A 50 10.21 -9.70 0.90
CA TYR A 50 10.06 -10.32 2.22
C TYR A 50 10.36 -11.81 2.20
N GLN A 51 9.99 -12.52 1.12
CA GLN A 51 10.30 -13.93 0.96
C GLN A 51 11.80 -14.17 0.79
N GLU A 52 12.46 -13.35 -0.04
CA GLU A 52 13.91 -13.43 -0.26
C GLU A 52 14.71 -13.16 1.02
N ASP A 53 14.27 -12.19 1.81
CA ASP A 53 14.89 -11.82 3.09
C ASP A 53 14.51 -12.76 4.25
N GLY A 54 13.64 -13.75 4.01
CA GLY A 54 13.13 -14.65 5.05
C GLY A 54 12.31 -13.94 6.13
N GLN A 55 11.75 -12.77 5.81
CA GLN A 55 10.91 -11.98 6.68
C GLN A 55 9.44 -12.45 6.65
N PRO A 56 8.71 -12.32 7.78
CA PRO A 56 7.30 -12.67 7.81
C PRO A 56 6.47 -11.66 7.01
N ILE A 57 5.68 -12.16 6.04
CA ILE A 57 4.75 -11.33 5.27
C ILE A 57 3.68 -10.74 6.22
N PRO A 58 3.39 -9.43 6.14
CA PRO A 58 2.39 -8.80 6.99
C PRO A 58 0.99 -9.39 6.76
N GLN A 59 0.24 -9.56 7.84
CA GLN A 59 -1.13 -10.05 7.75
C GLN A 59 -2.10 -8.91 7.42
N PRO A 60 -3.15 -9.15 6.62
CA PRO A 60 -4.17 -8.16 6.33
C PRO A 60 -4.86 -7.66 7.60
N ARG A 61 -5.17 -6.36 7.65
CA ARG A 61 -6.01 -5.80 8.72
C ARG A 61 -7.42 -6.36 8.63
N VAL A 62 -7.91 -6.91 9.73
CA VAL A 62 -9.28 -7.40 9.86
C VAL A 62 -10.19 -6.24 10.23
N LEU A 63 -11.26 -6.03 9.47
CA LEU A 63 -12.33 -5.13 9.85
C LEU A 63 -13.15 -5.76 10.97
N LEU A 64 -13.14 -5.15 12.15
CA LEU A 64 -14.07 -5.51 13.22
C LEU A 64 -15.37 -4.73 12.99
N ALA A 65 -16.38 -5.41 12.45
CA ALA A 65 -17.72 -4.87 12.36
C ALA A 65 -18.39 -4.96 13.75
N ALA A 66 -18.92 -3.84 14.23
CA ALA A 66 -19.72 -3.75 15.46
C ALA A 66 -21.21 -3.74 15.12
#